data_AF-A0A3M9Y667-F1
#
_entry.id   AF-A0A3M9Y667-F1
#
_cell.length_a   1.000
_cell.length_b   1.000
_cell.length_c   1.000
_cell.angle_alpha   90.00
_cell.angle_beta   90.00
_cell.angle_gamma   90.00
#
_symmetry.space_group_name_H-M   'P 1'
#
loop_
_entity.id
_entity.type
_entity.pdbx_description
1 polymer ?
#
loop_
_entity_poly.entity_id
_entity_poly.type
_entity_poly.pdbx_seq_one_letter_code
_entity_poly.pdbx_strand_id
1 'polypeptide(L)'
;MPFSFAHVCDLLDQLQQQQQQQQSADGNVARRIIASWFAKHRHAINQTPATAAALFSTLLPDTRTDRVYGIQAPSLQRIVGRALCLGISRFAHLRRYENPGSGEDLADCVAGILTETPNAVSKLDQVMVEEIDALLNTLAANCRFSSHTVRQSYWNTGCENKETLGELYRQVDAREAKWLTRIILKQTHLTALDPNIVFGSYDARLPFIARVQESFEVALTSLRELRASNPLGIGTQNLVHVIKPILGTKVGRQTWLKGRSIKHCIGVHPKRISCEKKMDGEYCQVHVDLSKGSRSVQIFSKSGKDSTQDRAVASRRFLKDEGRILPFHKIRKYVLRSGVPLGTQKDSP
;
A
#
# COMPACT_ATOMS: atom_id res chain seq x y z
N MET A 1 18.27 12.22 -10.20
CA MET A 1 17.97 13.12 -9.08
C MET A 1 16.80 12.52 -8.32
N PRO A 2 16.95 12.32 -7.01
CA PRO A 2 15.85 11.87 -6.16
C PRO A 2 14.68 12.88 -6.19
N PHE A 3 13.48 12.43 -5.82
CA PHE A 3 12.27 13.22 -5.97
C PHE A 3 11.88 13.91 -4.64
N SER A 4 11.85 15.24 -4.64
CA SER A 4 11.59 16.05 -3.44
C SER A 4 10.21 15.77 -2.83
N PHE A 5 10.18 15.56 -1.51
CA PHE A 5 8.96 15.34 -0.74
C PHE A 5 8.07 16.58 -0.71
N ALA A 6 8.64 17.78 -0.72
CA ALA A 6 7.91 19.04 -0.79
C ALA A 6 6.90 19.07 -1.96
N HIS A 7 7.29 18.56 -3.14
CA HIS A 7 6.39 18.49 -4.30
C HIS A 7 5.19 17.55 -4.05
N VAL A 8 5.39 16.48 -3.28
CA VAL A 8 4.30 15.59 -2.87
C VAL A 8 3.37 16.33 -1.91
N CYS A 9 3.92 17.03 -0.93
CA CYS A 9 3.14 17.85 0.00
C CYS A 9 2.31 18.93 -0.72
N ASP A 10 2.85 19.57 -1.76
CA ASP A 10 2.09 20.52 -2.61
C ASP A 10 0.84 19.88 -3.24
N LEU A 11 0.96 18.63 -3.72
CA LEU A 11 -0.17 17.88 -4.26
C LEU A 11 -1.19 17.55 -3.17
N LEU A 12 -0.70 17.03 -2.04
CA LEU A 12 -1.57 16.59 -0.94
C LEU A 12 -2.36 17.77 -0.32
N ASP A 13 -1.74 18.94 -0.19
CA ASP A 13 -2.42 20.16 0.25
C ASP A 13 -3.50 20.61 -0.74
N GLN A 14 -3.20 20.62 -2.05
CA GLN A 14 -4.20 20.97 -3.08
C GLN A 14 -5.40 20.02 -3.03
N LEU A 15 -5.17 18.72 -2.86
CA LEU A 15 -6.23 17.74 -2.71
C LEU A 15 -7.01 17.92 -1.40
N GLN A 16 -6.34 18.23 -0.29
CA GLN A 16 -7.00 18.50 0.99
C GLN A 16 -7.90 19.74 0.90
N GLN A 17 -7.40 20.85 0.34
CA GLN A 17 -8.16 22.09 0.15
C GLN A 17 -9.39 21.84 -0.72
N GLN A 18 -9.22 21.10 -1.83
CA GLN A 18 -10.33 20.76 -2.70
C GLN A 18 -11.40 19.94 -1.95
N GLN A 19 -10.99 18.91 -1.19
CA GLN A 19 -11.90 18.07 -0.41
C GLN A 19 -12.66 18.85 0.67
N GLN A 20 -12.04 19.88 1.28
CA GLN A 20 -12.68 20.74 2.28
C GLN A 20 -13.68 21.73 1.66
N GLN A 21 -13.40 22.25 0.47
CA GLN A 21 -14.25 23.24 -0.20
C GLN A 21 -15.53 22.64 -0.81
N GLN A 22 -15.55 21.34 -1.12
CA GLN A 22 -16.68 20.68 -1.78
C GLN A 22 -17.34 19.66 -0.84
N GLN A 23 -18.60 19.91 -0.45
CA GLN A 23 -19.42 18.94 0.31
C GLN A 23 -19.71 17.65 -0.49
N SER A 24 -19.52 17.69 -1.82
CA SER A 24 -19.62 16.55 -2.73
C SER A 24 -18.42 16.61 -3.68
N ALA A 25 -17.46 15.70 -3.53
CA ALA A 25 -16.25 15.68 -4.35
C ALA A 25 -16.60 15.56 -5.85
N ASP A 26 -16.39 16.61 -6.63
CA ASP A 26 -16.29 16.44 -8.07
C ASP A 26 -14.98 15.70 -8.36
N GLY A 27 -15.07 14.37 -8.42
CA GLY A 27 -13.93 13.49 -8.68
C GLY A 27 -13.19 13.84 -9.97
N ASN A 28 -13.76 14.64 -10.87
CA ASN A 28 -13.07 15.11 -12.07
C ASN A 28 -12.04 16.21 -11.77
N VAL A 29 -12.30 17.11 -10.80
CA VAL A 29 -11.35 18.15 -10.41
C VAL A 29 -10.13 17.52 -9.76
N ALA A 30 -10.33 16.63 -8.78
CA ALA A 30 -9.25 15.89 -8.14
C ALA A 30 -8.41 15.09 -9.16
N ARG A 31 -9.05 14.40 -10.11
CA ARG A 31 -8.35 13.71 -11.22
C ARG A 31 -7.49 14.67 -12.03
N ARG A 32 -7.99 15.86 -12.34
CA ARG A 32 -7.23 16.87 -13.10
C ARG A 32 -6.04 17.39 -12.31
N ILE A 33 -6.19 17.62 -10.99
CA ILE A 33 -5.08 18.04 -10.11
C ILE A 33 -3.97 16.97 -10.11
N ILE A 34 -4.34 15.70 -9.93
CA ILE A 34 -3.37 14.59 -9.93
C ILE A 34 -2.71 14.48 -11.32
N ALA A 35 -3.49 14.49 -12.39
CA ALA A 35 -2.97 14.36 -13.76
C ALA A 35 -2.02 15.51 -14.14
N SER A 36 -2.38 16.76 -13.81
CA SER A 36 -1.54 17.93 -14.10
C SER A 36 -0.25 17.91 -13.29
N TRP A 37 -0.30 17.48 -12.02
CA TRP A 37 0.88 17.31 -11.19
C TRP A 37 1.82 16.23 -11.74
N PHE A 38 1.30 15.06 -12.11
CA PHE A 38 2.10 14.02 -12.75
C PHE A 38 2.70 14.48 -14.08
N ALA A 39 1.97 15.27 -14.88
CA ALA A 39 2.49 15.84 -16.11
C ALA A 39 3.65 16.81 -15.84
N LYS A 40 3.49 17.73 -14.87
CA LYS A 40 4.50 18.70 -14.44
C LYS A 40 5.79 18.01 -13.96
N HIS A 41 5.65 16.93 -13.20
CA HIS A 41 6.78 16.23 -12.57
C HIS A 41 7.26 14.99 -13.35
N ARG A 42 6.72 14.73 -14.54
CA ARG A 42 6.92 13.50 -15.33
C ARG A 42 8.39 13.14 -15.55
N HIS A 43 9.22 14.12 -15.91
CA HIS A 43 10.64 13.87 -16.19
C HIS A 43 11.37 13.34 -14.95
N ALA A 44 11.16 13.96 -13.78
CA ALA A 44 11.81 13.55 -12.54
C ALA A 44 11.30 12.18 -12.06
N ILE A 45 9.98 11.96 -12.15
CA ILE A 45 9.34 10.71 -11.72
C ILE A 45 9.77 9.51 -12.58
N ASN A 46 9.99 9.72 -13.88
CA ASN A 46 10.32 8.64 -14.82
C ASN A 46 11.83 8.32 -14.90
N GLN A 47 12.69 8.95 -14.10
CA GLN A 47 14.13 8.70 -14.17
C GLN A 47 14.48 7.25 -13.80
N THR A 48 13.86 6.72 -12.73
CA THR A 48 14.07 5.33 -12.30
C THR A 48 12.76 4.67 -11.86
N PRO A 49 12.61 3.35 -12.03
CA PRO A 49 11.49 2.60 -11.44
C PRO A 49 11.42 2.75 -9.91
N ALA A 50 12.58 2.80 -9.24
CA ALA A 50 12.65 2.95 -7.79
C ALA A 50 12.05 4.29 -7.30
N THR A 51 12.33 5.39 -8.01
CA THR A 51 11.71 6.71 -7.73
C THR A 51 10.19 6.64 -7.83
N ALA A 52 9.65 6.01 -8.88
CA ALA A 52 8.21 5.85 -9.05
C ALA A 52 7.59 4.96 -7.96
N ALA A 53 8.26 3.87 -7.58
CA ALA A 53 7.80 2.97 -6.51
C ALA A 53 7.81 3.64 -5.13
N ALA A 54 8.84 4.42 -4.82
CA ALA A 54 8.91 5.24 -3.61
C ALA A 54 7.77 6.27 -3.60
N LEU A 55 7.58 7.01 -4.69
CA LEU A 55 6.48 7.97 -4.83
C LEU A 55 5.10 7.31 -4.63
N PHE A 56 4.84 6.14 -5.23
CA PHE A 56 3.59 5.43 -5.03
C PHE A 56 3.40 4.98 -3.58
N SER A 57 4.48 4.60 -2.89
CA SER A 57 4.43 4.24 -1.47
C SER A 57 4.14 5.44 -0.58
N THR A 58 4.60 6.63 -0.97
CA THR A 58 4.29 7.91 -0.31
C THR A 58 2.85 8.35 -0.55
N LEU A 59 2.36 8.25 -1.80
CA LEU A 59 1.00 8.69 -2.17
C LEU A 59 -0.10 7.70 -1.74
N LEU A 60 0.22 6.40 -1.70
CA LEU A 60 -0.74 5.33 -1.41
C LEU A 60 -0.26 4.45 -0.24
N PRO A 61 0.02 5.05 0.95
CA PRO A 61 0.67 4.33 2.05
C PRO A 61 -0.18 3.19 2.64
N ASP A 62 -1.50 3.29 2.53
CA ASP A 62 -2.49 2.29 2.92
C ASP A 62 -2.45 1.03 2.03
N THR A 63 -2.05 1.18 0.76
CA THR A 63 -1.89 0.04 -0.17
C THR A 63 -0.65 -0.80 0.13
N ARG A 64 0.35 -0.25 0.86
CA ARG A 64 1.56 -0.96 1.31
C ARG A 64 1.29 -1.88 2.50
N THR A 65 0.34 -2.80 2.39
CA THR A 65 -0.04 -3.72 3.49
C THR A 65 1.05 -4.74 3.83
N ASP A 66 2.06 -4.87 2.95
CA ASP A 66 3.28 -5.66 3.12
C ASP A 66 4.22 -5.09 4.17
N ARG A 67 4.18 -3.77 4.43
CA ARG A 67 5.00 -3.04 5.40
C ARG A 67 4.18 -2.67 6.65
N VAL A 68 4.56 -3.19 7.81
CA VAL A 68 3.99 -2.78 9.12
C VAL A 68 5.08 -2.10 9.92
N TYR A 69 4.89 -0.85 10.35
CA TYR A 69 5.96 -0.10 11.03
C TYR A 69 6.01 -0.37 12.54
N GLY A 70 4.97 -0.96 13.14
CA GLY A 70 4.86 -1.11 14.59
C GLY A 70 4.76 0.25 15.33
N ILE A 71 4.36 1.30 14.62
CA ILE A 71 4.20 2.66 15.13
C ILE A 71 2.72 3.01 15.06
N GLN A 72 2.17 3.52 16.16
CA GLN A 72 0.83 4.09 16.30
C GLN A 72 0.93 5.52 16.83
N ALA A 73 -0.17 6.28 16.78
CA ALA A 73 -0.18 7.70 17.17
C ALA A 73 0.49 7.97 18.54
N PRO A 74 0.19 7.25 19.64
CA PRO A 74 0.84 7.50 20.93
C PRO A 74 2.36 7.23 20.93
N SER A 75 2.82 6.26 20.14
CA SER A 75 4.26 5.99 20.01
C SER A 75 4.95 7.02 19.11
N LEU A 76 4.30 7.46 18.04
CA LEU A 76 4.82 8.47 17.13
C LEU A 76 4.91 9.83 17.83
N GLN A 77 3.89 10.19 18.59
CA GLN A 77 3.88 11.38 19.45
C GLN A 77 5.09 11.43 20.38
N ARG A 78 5.46 10.30 21.01
CA ARG A 78 6.66 10.23 21.87
C ARG A 78 7.95 10.37 21.08
N ILE A 79 8.03 9.78 19.88
CA ILE A 79 9.18 9.91 18.98
C ILE A 79 9.36 11.39 18.59
N VAL A 80 8.30 12.04 18.11
CA VAL A 80 8.31 13.46 17.71
C VAL A 80 8.63 14.37 18.91
N GLY A 81 7.97 14.15 20.05
CA GLY A 81 8.20 14.96 21.24
C GLY A 81 9.65 14.89 21.74
N ARG A 82 10.27 13.71 21.68
CA ARG A 82 11.70 13.53 21.99
C ARG A 82 12.58 14.17 20.91
N ALA A 83 12.27 13.95 19.64
CA ALA A 83 13.09 14.42 18.52
C ALA A 83 13.18 15.94 18.44
N LEU A 84 12.10 16.64 18.78
CA LEU A 84 11.99 18.10 18.80
C LEU A 84 12.26 18.71 20.19
N CYS A 85 12.73 17.91 21.15
CA CYS A 85 13.04 18.34 22.53
C CYS A 85 11.90 19.14 23.19
N LEU A 86 10.65 18.66 23.05
CA LEU A 86 9.49 19.40 23.53
C LEU A 86 9.38 19.38 25.06
N GLY A 87 9.26 20.56 25.65
CA GLY A 87 8.89 20.72 27.06
C GLY A 87 7.44 20.31 27.35
N ILE A 88 7.07 20.27 28.63
CA ILE A 88 5.78 19.76 29.12
C ILE A 88 4.58 20.42 28.42
N SER A 89 4.60 21.75 28.26
CA SER A 89 3.52 22.53 27.63
C SER A 89 3.33 22.17 26.16
N ARG A 90 4.41 22.14 25.37
CA ARG A 90 4.36 21.76 23.94
C ARG A 90 4.06 20.29 23.75
N PHE A 91 4.50 19.43 24.66
CA PHE A 91 4.10 18.03 24.66
C PHE A 91 2.60 17.85 24.99
N ALA A 92 2.00 18.74 25.78
CA ALA A 92 0.55 18.78 25.96
C ALA A 92 -0.17 19.25 24.68
N HIS A 93 0.39 20.18 23.91
CA HIS A 93 -0.11 20.54 22.57
C HIS A 93 -0.19 19.30 21.68
N LEU A 94 0.87 18.47 21.64
CA LEU A 94 0.85 17.21 20.87
C LEU A 94 -0.30 16.26 21.23
N ARG A 95 -0.89 16.35 22.42
CA ARG A 95 -1.99 15.48 22.87
C ARG A 95 -3.38 15.99 22.51
N ARG A 96 -3.51 17.14 21.85
CA ARG A 96 -4.82 17.72 21.51
C ARG A 96 -5.69 16.80 20.63
N TYR A 97 -5.07 15.98 19.78
CA TYR A 97 -5.81 14.98 18.99
C TYR A 97 -6.52 13.91 19.85
N GLU A 98 -6.13 13.73 21.11
CA GLU A 98 -6.78 12.80 22.04
C GLU A 98 -8.09 13.38 22.60
N ASN A 99 -8.30 14.70 22.50
CA ASN A 99 -9.47 15.37 23.03
C ASN A 99 -10.69 15.11 22.13
N PRO A 100 -11.79 14.53 22.66
CA PRO A 100 -13.02 14.35 21.90
C PRO A 100 -13.53 15.68 21.32
N GLY A 101 -13.81 15.70 20.02
CA GLY A 101 -14.34 16.88 19.33
C GLY A 101 -13.31 17.94 18.93
N SER A 102 -12.00 17.70 19.11
CA SER A 102 -10.95 18.63 18.65
C SER A 102 -10.98 18.88 17.14
N GLY A 103 -11.36 17.87 16.37
CA GLY A 103 -11.30 17.91 14.90
C GLY A 103 -9.88 17.86 14.34
N GLU A 104 -8.87 17.69 15.20
CA GLU A 104 -7.44 17.65 14.86
C GLU A 104 -6.92 16.21 14.96
N ASP A 105 -6.10 15.79 14.01
CA ASP A 105 -5.31 14.56 14.15
C ASP A 105 -3.90 14.86 14.70
N LEU A 106 -3.11 13.81 15.00
CA LEU A 106 -1.73 14.00 15.48
C LEU A 106 -0.89 14.81 14.48
N ALA A 107 -1.13 14.69 13.18
CA ALA A 107 -0.38 15.40 12.17
C ALA A 107 -0.65 16.91 12.21
N ASP A 108 -1.91 17.31 12.42
CA ASP A 108 -2.27 18.72 12.61
C ASP A 108 -1.60 19.27 13.89
N CYS A 109 -1.56 18.49 14.99
CA CYS A 109 -0.84 18.90 16.21
C CYS A 109 0.68 19.07 15.99
N VAL A 110 1.32 18.15 15.26
CA VAL A 110 2.75 18.25 14.91
C VAL A 110 3.02 19.48 14.05
N ALA A 111 2.16 19.73 13.06
CA ALA A 111 2.26 20.91 12.20
C ALA A 111 2.12 22.22 13.00
N GLY A 112 1.17 22.28 13.94
CA GLY A 112 0.98 23.46 14.79
C GLY A 112 2.23 23.79 15.61
N ILE A 113 2.86 22.77 16.19
CA ILE A 113 4.11 22.91 16.95
C ILE A 113 5.25 23.46 16.09
N LEU A 114 5.40 22.96 14.86
CA LEU A 114 6.44 23.41 13.94
C LEU A 114 6.09 24.74 13.25
N THR A 115 4.83 25.17 13.28
CA THR A 115 4.43 26.51 12.85
C THR A 115 4.86 27.54 13.90
N GLU A 116 4.66 27.23 15.19
CA GLU A 116 5.05 28.11 16.30
C GLU A 116 6.57 28.13 16.53
N THR A 117 7.25 27.01 16.32
CA THR A 117 8.71 26.93 16.40
C THR A 117 9.24 26.11 15.23
N PRO A 118 9.49 26.76 14.09
CA PRO A 118 10.01 26.11 12.90
C PRO A 118 11.37 25.46 13.15
N ASN A 119 11.59 24.33 12.48
CA ASN A 119 12.91 23.73 12.37
C ASN A 119 13.83 24.65 11.54
N ALA A 120 15.13 24.61 11.81
CA ALA A 120 16.13 25.29 10.99
C ALA A 120 16.39 24.49 9.69
N VAL A 121 15.42 24.51 8.77
CA VAL A 121 15.48 23.76 7.51
C VAL A 121 16.18 24.60 6.44
N SER A 122 17.25 24.05 5.85
CA SER A 122 17.90 24.65 4.67
C SER A 122 17.21 24.19 3.39
N LYS A 123 17.09 25.08 2.39
CA LYS A 123 16.61 24.70 1.05
C LYS A 123 17.50 23.68 0.33
N LEU A 124 18.74 23.51 0.79
CA LEU A 124 19.68 22.53 0.27
C LEU A 124 19.46 21.13 0.87
N ASP A 125 18.82 21.04 2.03
CA ASP A 125 18.60 19.81 2.80
C ASP A 125 17.17 19.30 2.61
N GLN A 126 16.70 19.23 1.35
CA GLN A 126 15.36 18.75 1.06
C GLN A 126 15.28 17.24 1.28
N VAL A 127 14.26 16.83 2.03
CA VAL A 127 13.93 15.42 2.19
C VAL A 127 13.36 14.87 0.89
N MET A 128 13.84 13.71 0.48
CA MET A 128 13.44 13.02 -0.74
C MET A 128 12.48 11.86 -0.44
N VAL A 129 11.59 11.54 -1.38
CA VAL A 129 10.64 10.43 -1.22
C VAL A 129 11.35 9.08 -1.12
N GLU A 130 12.50 8.91 -1.78
CA GLU A 130 13.31 7.70 -1.70
C GLU A 130 13.91 7.51 -0.29
N GLU A 131 14.31 8.58 0.38
CA GLU A 131 14.84 8.54 1.75
C GLU A 131 13.74 8.14 2.73
N ILE A 132 12.55 8.72 2.58
CA ILE A 132 11.35 8.34 3.35
C ILE A 132 11.02 6.86 3.10
N ASP A 133 10.96 6.41 1.84
CA ASP A 133 10.63 5.03 1.50
C ASP A 133 11.63 4.04 2.10
N ALA A 134 12.93 4.33 2.00
CA ALA A 134 14.00 3.51 2.54
C ALA A 134 13.93 3.41 4.08
N LEU A 135 13.70 4.53 4.77
CA LEU A 135 13.53 4.56 6.21
C LEU A 135 12.31 3.75 6.65
N LEU A 136 11.16 3.97 6.01
CA LEU A 136 9.92 3.23 6.31
C LEU A 136 10.06 1.74 6.00
N ASN A 137 10.80 1.38 4.94
CA ASN A 137 11.12 -0.01 4.65
C ASN A 137 11.99 -0.63 5.75
N THR A 138 12.96 0.10 6.28
CA THR A 138 13.83 -0.38 7.37
C THR A 138 13.05 -0.57 8.67
N LEU A 139 12.17 0.38 9.02
CA LEU A 139 11.22 0.23 10.13
C LEU A 139 10.33 -1.00 9.95
N ALA A 140 9.81 -1.20 8.73
CA ALA A 140 8.97 -2.35 8.43
C ALA A 140 9.74 -3.68 8.50
N ALA A 141 10.98 -3.72 8.02
CA ALA A 141 11.82 -4.91 8.04
C ALA A 141 12.09 -5.42 9.47
N ASN A 142 12.14 -4.49 10.43
CA ASN A 142 12.28 -4.78 11.87
C ASN A 142 10.97 -5.18 12.57
N CYS A 143 9.83 -5.06 11.90
CA CYS A 143 8.56 -5.42 12.48
C CYS A 143 8.22 -6.88 12.16
N ARG A 144 8.03 -7.71 13.19
CA ARG A 144 7.61 -9.11 13.04
C ARG A 144 6.31 -9.27 12.25
N PHE A 145 5.47 -8.24 12.21
CA PHE A 145 4.18 -8.25 11.53
C PHE A 145 4.25 -7.84 10.05
N SER A 146 5.39 -7.38 9.55
CA SER A 146 5.58 -7.16 8.12
C SER A 146 5.61 -8.48 7.34
N SER A 147 5.44 -8.38 6.02
CA SER A 147 5.56 -9.54 5.13
C SER A 147 6.94 -10.19 5.22
N HIS A 148 7.03 -11.46 4.86
CA HIS A 148 8.31 -12.18 4.94
C HIS A 148 9.40 -11.55 4.07
N THR A 149 9.06 -11.16 2.83
CA THR A 149 9.98 -10.50 1.89
C THR A 149 10.53 -9.19 2.46
N VAL A 150 9.68 -8.36 3.06
CA VAL A 150 10.11 -7.09 3.69
C VAL A 150 11.04 -7.37 4.88
N ARG A 151 10.76 -8.38 5.72
CA ARG A 151 11.66 -8.72 6.84
C ARG A 151 13.01 -9.28 6.38
N GLN A 152 13.07 -9.93 5.21
CA GLN A 152 14.34 -10.41 4.65
C GLN A 152 15.24 -9.28 4.13
N SER A 153 14.70 -8.08 3.86
CA SER A 153 15.55 -6.94 3.47
C SER A 153 16.35 -6.35 4.63
N TYR A 154 16.14 -6.82 5.87
CA TYR A 154 16.78 -6.30 7.09
C TYR A 154 18.27 -6.61 7.21
N TRP A 155 18.78 -7.67 6.55
CA TRP A 155 20.11 -8.24 6.81
C TRP A 155 21.32 -7.34 6.49
N ASN A 156 21.12 -6.06 6.16
CA ASN A 156 22.15 -5.15 5.67
C ASN A 156 22.38 -3.84 6.46
N THR A 157 21.65 -3.50 7.54
CA THR A 157 21.66 -2.08 7.99
C THR A 157 21.88 -1.71 9.46
N GLY A 158 21.91 -2.64 10.43
CA GLY A 158 22.50 -2.43 11.78
C GLY A 158 22.13 -1.20 12.64
N CYS A 159 21.24 -0.29 12.23
CA CYS A 159 21.00 1.02 12.84
C CYS A 159 19.71 1.07 13.68
N GLU A 160 19.69 1.89 14.74
CA GLU A 160 18.50 2.17 15.55
C GLU A 160 17.50 3.08 14.81
N ASN A 161 16.60 2.48 14.03
CA ASN A 161 15.65 3.17 13.14
C ASN A 161 14.76 4.27 13.76
N LYS A 162 14.58 4.28 15.10
CA LYS A 162 13.74 5.27 15.78
C LYS A 162 14.43 6.62 15.92
N GLU A 163 15.76 6.63 16.02
CA GLU A 163 16.55 7.86 16.05
C GLU A 163 16.51 8.53 14.69
N THR A 164 16.69 7.74 13.62
CA THR A 164 16.59 8.21 12.22
C THR A 164 15.20 8.78 11.88
N LEU A 165 14.12 8.23 12.44
CA LEU A 165 12.80 8.82 12.27
C LEU A 165 12.69 10.19 12.96
N GLY A 166 13.30 10.35 14.13
CA GLY A 166 13.38 11.65 14.80
C GLY A 166 14.21 12.67 14.01
N GLU A 167 15.31 12.25 13.39
CA GLU A 167 16.12 13.08 12.49
C GLU A 167 15.30 13.59 11.32
N LEU A 168 14.49 12.72 10.69
CA LEU A 168 13.62 13.11 9.60
C LEU A 168 12.65 14.22 10.01
N TYR A 169 12.06 14.14 11.22
CA TYR A 169 11.17 15.19 11.76
C TYR A 169 11.88 16.53 12.04
N ARG A 170 13.21 16.55 12.20
CA ARG A 170 14.00 17.78 12.34
C ARG A 170 14.35 18.42 11.00
N GLN A 171 14.28 17.66 9.90
CA GLN A 171 14.64 18.10 8.56
C GLN A 171 13.46 18.66 7.75
N VAL A 172 12.24 18.41 8.20
CA VAL A 172 11.00 18.82 7.50
C VAL A 172 10.40 20.09 8.08
N ASP A 173 9.70 20.86 7.25
CA ASP A 173 8.88 21.98 7.70
C ASP A 173 7.55 21.51 8.33
N ALA A 174 6.74 22.46 8.82
CA ALA A 174 5.44 22.16 9.46
C ALA A 174 4.47 21.38 8.54
N ARG A 175 4.44 21.73 7.25
CA ARG A 175 3.55 21.10 6.26
C ARG A 175 4.04 19.72 5.89
N GLU A 176 5.33 19.57 5.67
CA GLU A 176 5.96 18.28 5.39
C GLU A 176 5.81 17.33 6.59
N ALA A 177 6.03 17.81 7.82
CA ALA A 177 5.83 17.01 9.03
C ALA A 177 4.38 16.53 9.20
N LYS A 178 3.40 17.35 8.82
CA LYS A 178 1.98 16.96 8.78
C LYS A 178 1.79 15.75 7.88
N TRP A 179 2.20 15.86 6.61
CA TRP A 179 2.02 14.77 5.65
C TRP A 179 2.84 13.54 5.99
N LEU A 180 4.08 13.71 6.47
CA LEU A 180 4.93 12.63 6.94
C LEU A 180 4.24 11.83 8.07
N THR A 181 3.64 12.53 9.04
CA THR A 181 2.90 11.91 10.14
C THR A 181 1.72 11.07 9.62
N ARG A 182 0.93 11.63 8.69
CA ARG A 182 -0.18 10.91 8.04
C ARG A 182 0.29 9.70 7.24
N ILE A 183 1.43 9.80 6.55
CA ILE A 183 2.02 8.70 5.77
C ILE A 183 2.50 7.57 6.67
N ILE A 184 3.22 7.88 7.77
CA ILE A 184 3.69 6.90 8.76
C ILE A 184 2.50 6.17 9.39
N LEU A 185 1.45 6.90 9.75
CA LEU A 185 0.24 6.31 10.33
C LEU A 185 -0.67 5.65 9.28
N LYS A 186 -0.37 5.81 7.98
CA LYS A 186 -1.19 5.36 6.84
C LYS A 186 -2.61 5.92 6.89
N GLN A 187 -2.72 7.20 7.24
CA GLN A 187 -3.94 7.94 7.52
C GLN A 187 -3.91 9.28 6.74
N THR A 188 -3.89 9.20 5.42
CA THR A 188 -3.86 10.42 4.56
C THR A 188 -5.21 11.14 4.53
N HIS A 189 -6.31 10.43 4.77
CA HIS A 189 -7.69 10.96 4.78
C HIS A 189 -8.14 11.65 3.48
N LEU A 190 -7.47 11.36 2.36
CA LEU A 190 -7.79 11.92 1.04
C LEU A 190 -8.50 10.88 0.18
N THR A 191 -9.79 11.09 -0.07
CA THR A 191 -10.60 10.18 -0.91
C THR A 191 -10.22 10.24 -2.39
N ALA A 192 -9.60 11.33 -2.81
CA ALA A 192 -9.11 11.56 -4.17
C ALA A 192 -7.93 10.65 -4.59
N LEU A 193 -7.16 10.13 -3.63
CA LEU A 193 -5.99 9.27 -3.89
C LEU A 193 -6.42 7.82 -4.19
N ASP A 194 -7.22 7.63 -5.24
CA ASP A 194 -7.54 6.31 -5.76
C ASP A 194 -6.34 5.73 -6.53
N PRO A 195 -5.93 4.47 -6.26
CA PRO A 195 -4.80 3.85 -6.95
C PRO A 195 -4.92 3.86 -8.47
N ASN A 196 -6.12 3.69 -9.05
CA ASN A 196 -6.26 3.69 -10.52
C ASN A 196 -6.03 5.10 -11.09
N ILE A 197 -6.44 6.15 -10.38
CA ILE A 197 -6.19 7.53 -10.80
C ILE A 197 -4.68 7.84 -10.74
N VAL A 198 -4.02 7.47 -9.64
CA VAL A 198 -2.57 7.70 -9.45
C VAL A 198 -1.78 6.92 -10.52
N PHE A 199 -2.03 5.62 -10.66
CA PHE A 199 -1.35 4.79 -11.65
C PHE A 199 -1.66 5.24 -13.08
N GLY A 200 -2.91 5.59 -13.38
CA GLY A 200 -3.32 6.06 -14.71
C GLY A 200 -2.69 7.40 -15.09
N SER A 201 -2.47 8.28 -14.10
CA SER A 201 -1.78 9.57 -14.29
C SER A 201 -0.29 9.40 -14.59
N TYR A 202 0.33 8.34 -14.05
CA TYR A 202 1.67 7.92 -14.43
C TYR A 202 1.70 7.28 -15.83
N ASP A 203 0.89 6.25 -16.06
CA ASP A 203 0.73 5.57 -17.35
C ASP A 203 -0.65 4.90 -17.44
N ALA A 204 -1.37 5.12 -18.55
CA ALA A 204 -2.72 4.59 -18.75
C ALA A 204 -2.83 3.05 -18.66
N ARG A 205 -1.72 2.32 -18.85
CA ARG A 205 -1.67 0.84 -18.79
C ARG A 205 -1.40 0.33 -17.37
N LEU A 206 -0.78 1.15 -16.52
CA LEU A 206 -0.33 0.74 -15.19
C LEU A 206 -1.48 0.29 -14.27
N PRO A 207 -2.69 0.87 -14.28
CA PRO A 207 -3.80 0.35 -13.48
C PRO A 207 -4.10 -1.13 -13.76
N PHE A 208 -4.04 -1.54 -15.03
CA PHE A 208 -4.25 -2.95 -15.40
C PHE A 208 -3.08 -3.82 -14.94
N ILE A 209 -1.84 -3.38 -15.19
CA ILE A 209 -0.63 -4.12 -14.83
C ILE A 209 -0.56 -4.33 -13.31
N ALA A 210 -0.72 -3.27 -12.52
CA ALA A 210 -0.70 -3.31 -11.06
C ALA A 210 -1.84 -4.17 -10.49
N ARG A 211 -2.98 -4.28 -11.18
CA ARG A 211 -4.05 -5.20 -10.79
C ARG A 211 -3.68 -6.67 -11.06
N VAL A 212 -2.93 -6.97 -12.11
CA VAL A 212 -2.49 -8.34 -12.41
C VAL A 212 -1.27 -8.74 -11.56
N GLN A 213 -0.43 -7.76 -11.23
CA GLN A 213 0.83 -7.89 -10.51
C GLN A 213 0.84 -6.87 -9.36
N GLU A 214 0.24 -7.21 -8.23
CA GLU A 214 0.02 -6.33 -7.07
C GLU A 214 1.31 -6.07 -6.27
N SER A 215 2.32 -5.52 -6.95
CA SER A 215 3.62 -5.10 -6.43
C SER A 215 4.14 -3.96 -7.31
N PHE A 216 4.53 -2.83 -6.70
CA PHE A 216 5.00 -1.65 -7.45
C PHE A 216 6.22 -1.96 -8.30
N GLU A 217 7.23 -2.60 -7.72
CA GLU A 217 8.47 -2.95 -8.41
C GLU A 217 8.22 -3.86 -9.62
N VAL A 218 7.39 -4.89 -9.43
CA VAL A 218 7.08 -5.86 -10.48
C VAL A 218 6.24 -5.22 -11.59
N ALA A 219 5.24 -4.42 -11.23
CA ALA A 219 4.39 -3.73 -12.19
C ALA A 219 5.15 -2.67 -13.00
N LEU A 220 6.02 -1.89 -12.36
CA LEU A 220 6.86 -0.89 -13.03
C LEU A 220 7.92 -1.53 -13.93
N THR A 221 8.50 -2.65 -13.50
CA THR A 221 9.42 -3.44 -14.34
C THR A 221 8.70 -3.99 -15.57
N SER A 222 7.54 -4.62 -15.40
CA SER A 222 6.73 -5.12 -16.52
C SER A 222 6.28 -4.01 -17.46
N LEU A 223 5.93 -2.82 -16.93
CA LEU A 223 5.60 -1.66 -17.76
C LEU A 223 6.81 -1.17 -18.58
N ARG A 224 8.01 -1.15 -17.99
CA ARG A 224 9.24 -0.79 -18.68
C ARG A 224 9.55 -1.75 -19.82
N GLU A 225 9.45 -3.05 -19.58
CA GLU A 225 9.64 -4.10 -20.59
C GLU A 225 8.58 -4.02 -21.70
N LEU A 226 7.32 -3.73 -21.34
CA LEU A 226 6.26 -3.50 -22.30
C LEU A 226 6.55 -2.30 -23.21
N ARG A 227 7.07 -1.20 -22.66
CA ARG A 227 7.46 -0.01 -23.43
C ARG A 227 8.62 -0.30 -24.38
N ALA A 228 9.60 -1.08 -23.93
CA ALA A 228 10.76 -1.46 -24.73
C ALA A 228 10.38 -2.40 -25.89
N SER A 229 9.51 -3.38 -25.63
CA SER A 229 9.08 -4.36 -26.63
C SER A 229 8.04 -3.82 -27.62
N ASN A 230 7.31 -2.76 -27.26
CA ASN A 230 6.22 -2.21 -28.08
C ASN A 230 6.27 -0.67 -28.12
N PRO A 231 7.20 -0.08 -28.89
CA PRO A 231 7.40 1.37 -28.92
C PRO A 231 6.22 2.13 -29.54
N LEU A 232 5.47 1.52 -30.47
CA LEU A 232 4.24 2.08 -31.05
C LEU A 232 3.05 2.05 -30.07
N GLY A 233 3.23 1.43 -28.90
CA GLY A 233 2.22 1.32 -27.85
C GLY A 233 1.26 0.16 -28.05
N ILE A 234 0.89 -0.48 -26.94
CA ILE A 234 -0.21 -1.44 -26.88
C ILE A 234 -1.38 -0.73 -26.22
N GLY A 235 -2.54 -0.71 -26.91
CA GLY A 235 -3.79 -0.23 -26.34
C GLY A 235 -4.18 -1.02 -25.08
N THR A 236 -4.84 -0.38 -24.12
CA THR A 236 -5.18 -0.97 -22.82
C THR A 236 -6.00 -2.26 -22.94
N GLN A 237 -6.82 -2.37 -23.99
CA GLN A 237 -7.63 -3.55 -24.33
C GLN A 237 -6.80 -4.80 -24.65
N ASN A 238 -5.60 -4.64 -25.21
CA ASN A 238 -4.75 -5.75 -25.64
C ASN A 238 -3.80 -6.24 -24.53
N LEU A 239 -3.76 -5.55 -23.38
CA LEU A 239 -2.88 -5.89 -22.26
C LEU A 239 -3.15 -7.29 -21.69
N VAL A 240 -4.39 -7.79 -21.78
CA VAL A 240 -4.77 -9.13 -21.30
C VAL A 240 -4.00 -10.27 -22.00
N HIS A 241 -3.56 -10.03 -23.24
CA HIS A 241 -2.81 -11.00 -24.00
C HIS A 241 -1.33 -11.03 -23.62
N VAL A 242 -0.78 -9.90 -23.17
CA VAL A 242 0.67 -9.72 -22.95
C VAL A 242 1.04 -9.76 -21.48
N ILE A 243 0.25 -9.14 -20.61
CA ILE A 243 0.52 -9.06 -19.17
C ILE A 243 -0.08 -10.29 -18.50
N LYS A 244 0.78 -11.06 -17.81
CA LYS A 244 0.41 -12.28 -17.11
C LYS A 244 0.67 -12.15 -15.61
N PRO A 245 -0.08 -12.88 -14.76
CA PRO A 245 0.28 -13.07 -13.36
C PRO A 245 1.69 -13.65 -13.23
N ILE A 246 2.42 -13.20 -12.21
CA ILE A 246 3.77 -13.67 -11.90
C ILE A 246 3.73 -14.43 -10.58
N LEU A 247 4.31 -15.63 -10.55
CA LEU A 247 4.40 -16.43 -9.33
C LEU A 247 5.16 -15.67 -8.23
N GLY A 248 4.58 -15.69 -7.04
CA GLY A 248 5.04 -14.95 -5.88
C GLY A 248 4.73 -13.45 -5.89
N THR A 249 3.94 -12.98 -6.85
CA THR A 249 3.31 -11.65 -6.82
C THR A 249 1.81 -11.82 -6.70
N LYS A 250 1.20 -11.14 -5.73
CA LYS A 250 -0.26 -11.23 -5.54
C LYS A 250 -0.99 -10.70 -6.79
N VAL A 251 -2.18 -11.24 -7.03
CA VAL A 251 -3.08 -10.81 -8.10
C VAL A 251 -4.18 -10.02 -7.44
N GLY A 252 -4.47 -8.84 -7.97
CA GLY A 252 -5.52 -7.97 -7.49
C GLY A 252 -6.86 -8.68 -7.45
N ARG A 253 -7.61 -8.44 -6.37
CA ARG A 253 -8.92 -9.06 -6.18
C ARG A 253 -9.94 -8.43 -7.12
N GLN A 254 -10.82 -9.26 -7.67
CA GLN A 254 -11.99 -8.77 -8.40
C GLN A 254 -12.91 -7.96 -7.48
N THR A 255 -13.50 -6.91 -8.03
CA THR A 255 -14.53 -6.09 -7.37
C THR A 255 -15.87 -6.81 -7.38
N TRP A 256 -16.55 -6.83 -6.24
CA TRP A 256 -17.84 -7.50 -6.08
C TRP A 256 -18.94 -6.46 -5.92
N LEU A 257 -20.00 -6.57 -6.70
CA LEU A 257 -21.22 -5.77 -6.51
C LEU A 257 -22.11 -6.46 -5.47
N LYS A 258 -22.56 -5.70 -4.48
CA LYS A 258 -23.48 -6.23 -3.46
C LYS A 258 -24.89 -6.32 -4.04
N GLY A 259 -25.38 -7.54 -4.24
CA GLY A 259 -26.78 -7.79 -4.57
C GLY A 259 -27.70 -7.39 -3.42
N ARG A 260 -28.79 -6.66 -3.70
CA ARG A 260 -29.79 -6.26 -2.69
C ARG A 260 -31.06 -7.11 -2.71
N SER A 261 -31.29 -7.86 -3.79
CA SER A 261 -32.37 -8.84 -3.94
C SER A 261 -32.05 -9.74 -5.14
N ILE A 262 -32.75 -10.88 -5.29
CA ILE A 262 -32.61 -11.75 -6.46
C ILE A 262 -32.96 -10.97 -7.75
N LYS A 263 -34.05 -10.18 -7.72
CA LYS A 263 -34.45 -9.31 -8.84
C LYS A 263 -33.35 -8.30 -9.21
N HIS A 264 -32.71 -7.69 -8.21
CA HIS A 264 -31.57 -6.79 -8.43
C HIS A 264 -30.40 -7.53 -9.08
N CYS A 265 -30.04 -8.73 -8.59
CA CYS A 265 -28.96 -9.52 -9.19
C CYS A 265 -29.24 -9.87 -10.66
N ILE A 266 -30.47 -10.28 -10.99
CA ILE A 266 -30.89 -10.57 -12.37
C ILE A 266 -30.83 -9.31 -13.23
N GLY A 267 -31.27 -8.16 -12.70
CA GLY A 267 -31.23 -6.88 -13.41
C GLY A 267 -29.81 -6.35 -13.66
N VAL A 268 -28.87 -6.59 -12.73
CA VAL A 268 -27.47 -6.18 -12.86
C VAL A 268 -26.71 -7.02 -13.90
N HIS A 269 -27.10 -8.27 -14.10
CA HIS A 269 -26.40 -9.16 -15.02
C HIS A 269 -27.39 -10.03 -15.84
N PRO A 270 -27.81 -9.58 -17.03
CA PRO A 270 -28.87 -10.23 -17.82
C PRO A 270 -28.45 -11.52 -18.53
N LYS A 271 -27.29 -12.11 -18.19
CA LYS A 271 -26.71 -13.29 -18.85
C LYS A 271 -26.72 -14.50 -17.91
N ARG A 272 -26.34 -15.68 -18.42
CA ARG A 272 -26.08 -16.87 -17.60
C ARG A 272 -25.08 -16.56 -16.48
N ILE A 273 -25.43 -16.95 -15.25
CA ILE A 273 -24.62 -16.76 -14.05
C ILE A 273 -24.35 -18.12 -13.39
N SER A 274 -23.16 -18.29 -12.81
CA SER A 274 -22.89 -19.37 -11.86
C SER A 274 -23.22 -18.88 -10.45
N CYS A 275 -23.88 -19.72 -9.66
CA CYS A 275 -24.22 -19.42 -8.28
C CYS A 275 -23.44 -20.34 -7.36
N GLU A 276 -22.52 -19.76 -6.59
CA GLU A 276 -21.71 -20.47 -5.61
C GLU A 276 -22.06 -20.06 -4.18
N LYS A 277 -21.94 -21.00 -3.24
CA LYS A 277 -22.11 -20.68 -1.83
C LYS A 277 -20.98 -19.76 -1.37
N LYS A 278 -21.32 -18.54 -0.96
CA LYS A 278 -20.36 -17.64 -0.32
C LYS A 278 -19.90 -18.25 1.00
N MET A 279 -18.63 -18.63 1.05
CA MET A 279 -18.01 -19.13 2.27
C MET A 279 -17.71 -17.99 3.24
N ASP A 280 -17.97 -18.24 4.51
CA ASP A 280 -17.65 -17.35 5.62
C ASP A 280 -16.36 -17.83 6.28
N GLY A 281 -15.24 -17.43 5.67
CA GLY A 281 -13.89 -17.77 6.08
C GLY A 281 -12.91 -16.74 5.55
N GLU A 282 -11.61 -17.04 5.65
CA GLU A 282 -10.56 -16.12 5.25
C GLU A 282 -10.17 -16.30 3.78
N TYR A 283 -10.07 -15.20 3.05
CA TYR A 283 -9.57 -15.21 1.68
C TYR A 283 -8.08 -15.59 1.66
N CYS A 284 -7.74 -16.55 0.80
CA CYS A 284 -6.37 -16.96 0.51
C CYS A 284 -6.16 -16.99 -1.01
N GLN A 285 -5.10 -16.35 -1.47
CA GLN A 285 -4.58 -16.56 -2.81
C GLN A 285 -3.31 -17.39 -2.71
N VAL A 286 -3.32 -18.59 -3.29
CA VAL A 286 -2.23 -19.56 -3.17
C VAL A 286 -1.45 -19.60 -4.47
N HIS A 287 -0.14 -19.42 -4.37
CA HIS A 287 0.83 -19.52 -5.46
C HIS A 287 1.65 -20.79 -5.23
N VAL A 288 1.76 -21.63 -6.26
CA VAL A 288 2.53 -22.88 -6.18
C VAL A 288 3.57 -22.92 -7.28
N ASP A 289 4.83 -22.94 -6.87
CA ASP A 289 6.02 -22.97 -7.70
C ASP A 289 6.85 -24.21 -7.37
N LEU A 290 6.59 -25.30 -8.08
CA LEU A 290 7.18 -26.61 -7.81
C LEU A 290 8.72 -26.61 -7.96
N SER A 291 9.28 -25.64 -8.68
CA SER A 291 10.75 -25.49 -8.83
C SER A 291 11.46 -25.18 -7.51
N LYS A 292 10.74 -24.63 -6.51
CA LYS A 292 11.30 -24.23 -5.20
C LYS A 292 11.28 -25.34 -4.15
N GLY A 293 10.90 -26.57 -4.52
CA GLY A 293 10.88 -27.73 -3.64
C GLY A 293 10.05 -27.50 -2.37
N SER A 294 10.67 -27.60 -1.19
CA SER A 294 10.01 -27.43 0.11
C SER A 294 9.46 -26.01 0.38
N ARG A 295 9.84 -25.01 -0.42
CA ARG A 295 9.33 -23.63 -0.37
C ARG A 295 8.46 -23.29 -1.58
N SER A 296 7.80 -24.28 -2.16
CA SER A 296 6.98 -24.11 -3.37
C SER A 296 5.66 -23.40 -3.14
N VAL A 297 5.17 -23.23 -1.92
CA VAL A 297 3.84 -22.66 -1.66
C VAL A 297 3.96 -21.30 -0.99
N GLN A 298 3.33 -20.29 -1.60
CA GLN A 298 3.18 -18.95 -1.03
C GLN A 298 1.69 -18.60 -0.93
N ILE A 299 1.29 -17.98 0.18
CA ILE A 299 -0.12 -17.68 0.47
C ILE A 299 -0.28 -16.20 0.79
N PHE A 300 -1.09 -15.51 0.00
CA PHE A 300 -1.45 -14.11 0.23
C PHE A 300 -2.82 -14.00 0.89
N SER A 301 -2.93 -13.09 1.86
CA SER A 301 -4.19 -12.75 2.52
C SER A 301 -5.04 -11.79 1.67
N LYS A 302 -6.27 -11.51 2.14
CA LYS A 302 -7.19 -10.54 1.52
C LYS A 302 -6.54 -9.18 1.25
N SER A 303 -5.73 -8.70 2.19
CA SER A 303 -5.18 -7.35 2.19
C SER A 303 -3.99 -7.16 1.27
N GLY A 304 -3.29 -8.22 0.85
CA GLY A 304 -2.02 -8.06 0.15
C GLY A 304 -0.87 -8.83 0.78
N LYS A 305 -0.89 -8.93 2.11
CA LYS A 305 0.23 -9.46 2.88
C LYS A 305 0.47 -10.95 2.59
N ASP A 306 1.75 -11.29 2.43
CA ASP A 306 2.24 -12.69 2.48
C ASP A 306 2.05 -13.26 3.89
N SER A 307 1.14 -14.23 3.97
CA SER A 307 0.74 -14.96 5.19
C SER A 307 1.18 -16.41 5.15
N THR A 308 2.21 -16.75 4.37
CA THR A 308 2.70 -18.13 4.23
C THR A 308 3.14 -18.71 5.57
N GLN A 309 3.86 -17.92 6.37
CA GLN A 309 4.31 -18.35 7.70
C GLN A 309 3.14 -18.47 8.69
N ASP A 310 2.21 -17.51 8.68
CA ASP A 310 1.00 -17.55 9.50
C ASP A 310 0.14 -18.80 9.19
N ARG A 311 0.25 -19.31 7.95
CA ARG A 311 -0.47 -20.48 7.44
C ARG A 311 0.45 -21.67 7.14
N ALA A 312 1.55 -21.81 7.87
CA ALA A 312 2.57 -22.83 7.60
C ALA A 312 1.99 -24.27 7.58
N VAL A 313 1.00 -24.56 8.42
CA VAL A 313 0.31 -25.87 8.44
C VAL A 313 -0.42 -26.13 7.12
N ALA A 314 -1.13 -25.12 6.59
CA ALA A 314 -1.78 -25.25 5.29
C ALA A 314 -0.70 -25.40 4.21
N SER A 315 0.31 -24.52 4.18
CA SER A 315 1.42 -24.51 3.21
C SER A 315 2.07 -25.90 3.05
N ARG A 316 2.45 -26.56 4.16
CA ARG A 316 3.05 -27.90 4.14
C ARG A 316 2.15 -29.00 3.60
N ARG A 317 0.83 -28.80 3.64
CA ARG A 317 -0.17 -29.81 3.25
C ARG A 317 -0.74 -29.60 1.85
N PHE A 318 -0.34 -28.56 1.12
CA PHE A 318 -0.76 -28.40 -0.29
C PHE A 318 -0.10 -29.42 -1.23
N LEU A 319 1.01 -30.02 -0.80
CA LEU A 319 1.82 -30.94 -1.59
C LEU A 319 1.69 -32.37 -1.04
N LYS A 320 1.66 -33.36 -1.94
CA LYS A 320 1.98 -34.76 -1.60
C LYS A 320 3.49 -34.92 -1.40
N ASP A 321 3.87 -36.03 -0.78
CA ASP A 321 5.28 -36.47 -0.59
C ASP A 321 6.10 -36.52 -1.90
N GLU A 322 5.45 -36.51 -3.07
CA GLU A 322 6.07 -36.53 -4.40
C GLU A 322 6.05 -35.17 -5.13
N GLY A 323 5.81 -34.05 -4.43
CA GLY A 323 5.80 -32.73 -5.07
C GLY A 323 4.61 -32.46 -5.99
N ARG A 324 3.55 -33.28 -5.93
CA ARG A 324 2.28 -33.06 -6.64
C ARG A 324 1.30 -32.24 -5.80
N ILE A 325 0.63 -31.27 -6.41
CA ILE A 325 -0.45 -30.50 -5.76
C ILE A 325 -1.60 -31.45 -5.41
N LEU A 326 -2.08 -31.39 -4.17
CA LEU A 326 -3.24 -32.17 -3.76
C LEU A 326 -4.51 -31.71 -4.50
N PRO A 327 -5.47 -32.61 -4.76
CA PRO A 327 -6.79 -32.21 -5.22
C PRO A 327 -7.42 -31.14 -4.30
N PHE A 328 -8.13 -30.17 -4.87
CA PHE A 328 -8.69 -29.03 -4.13
C PHE A 328 -9.53 -29.44 -2.92
N HIS A 329 -10.36 -30.49 -3.04
CA HIS A 329 -11.15 -31.01 -1.92
C HIS A 329 -10.28 -31.51 -0.75
N LYS A 330 -9.07 -32.03 -1.00
CA LYS A 330 -8.15 -32.43 0.09
C LYS A 330 -7.50 -31.21 0.75
N ILE A 331 -7.15 -30.20 -0.04
CA ILE A 331 -6.56 -28.94 0.43
C ILE A 331 -7.54 -28.18 1.33
N ARG A 332 -8.82 -28.09 0.94
CA ARG A 332 -9.83 -27.28 1.63
C ARG A 332 -10.07 -27.71 3.09
N LYS A 333 -9.87 -28.98 3.41
CA LYS A 333 -9.94 -29.49 4.80
C LYS A 333 -8.96 -28.79 5.74
N TYR A 334 -7.90 -28.19 5.22
CA TYR A 334 -6.90 -27.47 6.01
C TYR A 334 -7.12 -25.95 6.03
N VAL A 335 -8.12 -25.46 5.30
CA VAL A 335 -8.57 -24.07 5.39
C VAL A 335 -9.50 -23.97 6.59
N LEU A 336 -9.08 -23.19 7.59
CA LEU A 336 -9.81 -23.03 8.84
C LEU A 336 -10.93 -21.99 8.72
N ARG A 337 -12.03 -22.23 9.42
CA ARG A 337 -13.10 -21.29 9.75
C ARG A 337 -13.13 -21.12 11.26
N SER A 338 -12.73 -19.96 11.78
CA SER A 338 -12.69 -19.70 13.22
C SER A 338 -11.98 -20.80 14.02
N GLY A 339 -10.88 -21.35 13.48
CA GLY A 339 -10.12 -22.45 14.08
C GLY A 339 -10.60 -23.86 13.72
N VAL A 340 -11.70 -24.03 12.99
CA VAL A 340 -12.27 -25.35 12.64
C VAL A 340 -12.07 -25.68 11.15
N PRO A 341 -11.59 -26.87 10.79
CA PRO A 341 -11.52 -27.37 9.41
C PRO A 341 -12.84 -27.25 8.63
N LEU A 342 -12.80 -26.69 7.41
CA LEU A 342 -13.92 -26.75 6.48
C LEU A 342 -14.01 -28.18 5.89
N GLY A 343 -14.89 -29.02 6.42
CA GLY A 343 -15.14 -30.37 5.88
C GLY A 343 -15.64 -30.36 4.42
N THR A 344 -15.47 -31.48 3.71
CA THR A 344 -15.75 -31.62 2.26
C THR A 344 -17.10 -32.24 1.93
N GLN A 345 -17.95 -32.52 2.93
CA GLN A 345 -19.17 -33.30 2.73
C GLN A 345 -20.28 -32.58 1.94
N LYS A 346 -20.11 -31.30 1.62
CA LYS A 346 -21.09 -30.48 0.88
C LYS A 346 -20.56 -29.98 -0.47
N ASP A 347 -19.45 -30.54 -0.93
CA ASP A 347 -18.86 -30.16 -2.20
C ASP A 347 -19.55 -30.94 -3.32
N SER A 348 -19.91 -30.25 -4.39
CA SER A 348 -20.41 -30.90 -5.60
C SER A 348 -19.30 -31.81 -6.18
N PRO A 349 -19.64 -32.99 -6.73
CA PRO A 349 -18.68 -33.95 -7.26
C PRO A 349 -17.65 -33.36 -8.23
#